data_AF-H3G7M9-F1
#
_entry.id   AF-H3G7M9-F1
#
_cell.length_a   1.000
_cell.length_b   1.000
_cell.length_c   1.000
_cell.angle_alpha   90.00
_cell.angle_beta   90.00
_cell.angle_gamma   90.00
#
_symmetry.space_group_name_H-M   'P 1'
#
loop_
_entity.id
_entity.type
_entity.pdbx_description
1 polymer ?
#
loop_
_entity_poly.entity_id
_entity_poly.type
_entity_poly.pdbx_seq_one_letter_code
_entity_poly.pdbx_strand_id
1 'polypeptide(L)'
;IDHDKVQPFAEPEPTTDSEKAAVKFKPQLLVTYGCYPYPAVQADGSVSAGLRGSGPADGECRGSSLGSQVYSRSDWYEDKWAIMYTWYLPKGRSTRHQRRHFWETAVVWIDDPALANSTILGVS
;
A
#
# COMPACT_ATOMS: atom_id res chain seq x y z
N ILE A 1 -3.25 -4.53 17.76
CA ILE A 1 -3.05 -3.22 18.44
C ILE A 1 -3.91 -2.15 17.77
N ASP A 2 -4.16 -1.01 18.42
CA ASP A 2 -4.98 0.06 17.83
C ASP A 2 -4.40 0.54 16.49
N HIS A 3 -5.26 0.96 15.55
CA HIS A 3 -4.86 1.22 14.16
C HIS A 3 -3.88 2.39 14.02
N ASP A 4 -3.89 3.31 14.97
CA ASP A 4 -3.04 4.51 15.04
C ASP A 4 -1.78 4.31 15.88
N LYS A 5 -1.56 3.10 16.43
CA LYS A 5 -0.37 2.74 17.21
C LYS A 5 0.60 1.83 16.46
N VAL A 6 0.22 1.35 15.27
CA VAL A 6 1.09 0.51 14.44
C VAL A 6 2.23 1.36 13.89
N GLN A 7 3.47 0.95 14.17
CA GLN A 7 4.65 1.64 13.63
C GLN A 7 4.87 1.25 12.15
N PRO A 8 5.00 2.22 11.24
CA PRO A 8 5.39 1.92 9.86
C PRO A 8 6.85 1.47 9.78
N PHE A 9 7.19 0.82 8.68
CA PHE A 9 8.57 0.50 8.36
C PHE A 9 9.20 1.66 7.60
N ALA A 10 10.43 2.01 7.97
CA ALA A 10 11.25 2.89 7.14
C ALA A 10 11.50 2.21 5.79
N GLU A 11 11.47 2.97 4.70
CA GLU A 11 11.84 2.47 3.37
C GLU A 11 13.36 2.19 3.37
N PRO A 12 13.80 0.93 3.22
CA PRO A 12 15.22 0.61 3.19
C PRO A 12 15.86 1.07 1.87
N GLU A 13 17.17 1.26 1.88
CA GLU A 13 17.93 1.53 0.65
C GLU A 13 17.87 0.30 -0.28
N PRO A 14 17.43 0.46 -1.55
CA PRO A 14 17.23 -0.66 -2.45
C PRO A 14 18.56 -1.20 -2.98
N THR A 15 18.77 -2.51 -2.88
CA THR A 15 20.02 -3.17 -3.27
C THR A 15 19.89 -4.03 -4.52
N THR A 16 18.77 -4.73 -4.65
CA THR A 16 18.45 -5.59 -5.80
C THR A 16 17.71 -4.83 -6.89
N ASP A 17 17.69 -5.37 -8.10
CA ASP A 17 17.00 -4.73 -9.23
C ASP A 17 15.48 -4.69 -9.02
N SER A 18 14.90 -5.70 -8.37
CA SER A 18 13.48 -5.71 -7.98
C SER A 18 13.15 -4.62 -6.96
N GLU A 19 14.00 -4.40 -5.96
CA GLU A 19 13.84 -3.33 -4.96
C GLU A 19 13.97 -1.95 -5.61
N LYS A 20 15.00 -1.75 -6.46
CA LYS A 20 15.20 -0.49 -7.19
C LYS A 20 14.01 -0.18 -8.08
N ALA A 21 13.50 -1.17 -8.82
CA ALA A 21 12.31 -1.03 -9.64
C ALA A 21 11.08 -0.69 -8.78
N ALA A 22 10.89 -1.37 -7.65
CA ALA A 22 9.77 -1.10 -6.75
C ALA A 22 9.79 0.33 -6.18
N VAL A 23 10.96 0.88 -5.85
CA VAL A 23 11.09 2.28 -5.41
C VAL A 23 10.87 3.24 -6.58
N LYS A 24 11.47 2.97 -7.75
CA LYS A 24 11.39 3.81 -8.97
C LYS A 24 9.95 3.95 -9.48
N PHE A 25 9.18 2.87 -9.48
CA PHE A 25 7.83 2.83 -10.02
C PHE A 25 6.74 2.99 -8.96
N LYS A 26 7.12 3.42 -7.74
CA LYS A 26 6.17 3.64 -6.64
C LYS A 26 5.09 4.65 -7.04
N PRO A 27 3.81 4.26 -7.06
CA PRO A 27 2.72 5.12 -7.54
C PRO A 27 2.39 6.23 -6.55
N GLN A 28 1.84 7.32 -7.08
CA GLN A 28 1.21 8.37 -6.27
C GLN A 28 -0.25 7.99 -6.01
N LEU A 29 -0.66 8.04 -4.74
CA LEU A 29 -2.04 7.79 -4.34
C LEU A 29 -2.71 9.09 -3.89
N LEU A 30 -3.69 9.56 -4.66
CA LEU A 30 -4.55 10.68 -4.26
C LEU A 30 -5.79 10.15 -3.55
N VAL A 31 -5.89 10.42 -2.24
CA VAL A 31 -7.08 10.08 -1.44
C VAL A 31 -8.12 11.20 -1.58
N THR A 32 -9.14 10.97 -2.39
CA THR A 32 -10.25 11.92 -2.58
C THR A 32 -11.42 11.69 -1.63
N TYR A 33 -11.49 10.51 -1.02
CA TYR A 33 -12.55 10.12 -0.08
C TYR A 33 -12.14 8.93 0.78
N GLY A 34 -12.66 8.86 2.01
CA GLY A 34 -12.47 7.72 2.91
C GLY A 34 -11.18 7.80 3.72
N CYS A 35 -10.68 6.65 4.16
CA CYS A 35 -9.46 6.60 4.96
C CYS A 35 -8.20 6.81 4.12
N TYR A 36 -7.18 7.37 4.76
CA TYR A 36 -5.82 7.40 4.24
C TYR A 36 -5.16 6.03 4.49
N PRO A 37 -4.02 5.71 3.83
CA PRO A 37 -3.30 4.48 4.12
C PRO A 37 -2.62 4.52 5.50
N TYR A 38 -2.69 3.41 6.21
CA TYR A 38 -2.06 3.16 7.52
C TYR A 38 -1.14 1.93 7.43
N PRO A 39 -0.14 1.81 8.32
CA PRO A 39 0.56 0.55 8.50
C PRO A 39 -0.39 -0.52 9.06
N ALA A 40 -0.42 -1.68 8.40
CA ALA A 40 -1.21 -2.85 8.77
C ALA A 40 -0.52 -3.74 9.81
N VAL A 41 0.81 -3.73 9.83
CA VAL A 41 1.67 -4.60 10.64
C VAL A 41 2.95 -3.85 10.98
N GLN A 42 3.53 -4.15 12.16
CA GLN A 42 4.82 -3.62 12.59
C GLN A 42 5.86 -4.73 12.81
N ALA A 43 7.10 -4.36 13.12
CA ALA A 43 8.26 -5.27 13.15
C ALA A 43 8.12 -6.49 14.07
N ASP A 44 7.37 -6.41 15.16
CA ASP A 44 7.14 -7.52 16.09
C ASP A 44 6.00 -8.47 15.65
N GLY A 45 5.41 -8.23 14.48
CA GLY A 45 4.28 -9.01 13.94
C GLY A 45 2.91 -8.58 14.46
N SER A 46 2.83 -7.58 15.35
CA SER A 46 1.57 -7.01 15.78
C SER A 46 0.84 -6.35 14.61
N VAL A 47 -0.45 -6.65 14.47
CA VAL A 47 -1.29 -6.13 13.38
C VAL A 47 -2.29 -5.09 13.85
N SER A 48 -2.67 -4.21 12.93
CA SER A 48 -3.71 -3.21 13.10
C SER A 48 -5.06 -3.88 13.42
N ALA A 49 -5.72 -3.43 14.49
CA ALA A 49 -7.08 -3.83 14.80
C ALA A 49 -8.11 -3.16 13.87
N GLY A 50 -7.69 -2.21 13.03
CA GLY A 50 -8.54 -1.44 12.14
C GLY A 50 -9.60 -0.62 12.89
N LEU A 51 -10.53 -0.07 12.13
CA LEU A 51 -11.67 0.68 12.67
C LEU A 51 -12.98 -0.03 12.35
N ARG A 52 -14.00 0.18 13.18
CA ARG A 52 -15.34 -0.30 12.85
C ARG A 52 -15.82 0.41 11.58
N GLY A 53 -16.42 -0.33 10.64
CA GLY A 53 -16.93 0.21 9.36
C GLY A 53 -18.16 1.13 9.47
N SER A 54 -18.34 1.80 10.61
CA SER A 54 -19.44 2.72 10.91
C SER A 54 -18.95 4.17 11.04
N GLY A 55 -19.90 5.10 11.14
CA GLY A 55 -19.61 6.53 11.26
C GLY A 55 -19.19 7.18 9.94
N PRO A 56 -18.62 8.39 9.98
CA PRO A 56 -18.09 9.06 8.80
C PRO A 56 -17.03 8.20 8.10
N ALA A 57 -17.00 8.24 6.76
CA ALA A 57 -16.14 7.36 5.97
C ALA A 57 -14.64 7.57 6.21
N ASP A 58 -14.24 8.78 6.59
CA ASP A 58 -12.89 9.19 6.95
C ASP A 58 -12.71 9.42 8.46
N GLY A 59 -13.76 9.16 9.25
CA GLY A 59 -13.75 9.36 10.70
C GLY A 59 -12.67 8.51 11.36
N GLU A 60 -11.77 9.16 12.09
CA GLU A 60 -10.63 8.57 12.83
C GLU A 60 -9.55 7.93 11.94
N CYS A 61 -9.57 8.17 10.62
CA CYS A 61 -8.61 7.59 9.68
C CYS A 61 -8.08 8.56 8.61
N ARG A 62 -7.91 9.85 8.96
CA ARG A 62 -7.37 10.88 8.06
C ARG A 62 -5.84 10.89 7.94
N GLY A 63 -5.15 9.93 8.55
CA GLY A 63 -3.69 9.81 8.56
C GLY A 63 -3.17 9.50 9.96
N SER A 64 -2.22 8.57 10.06
CA SER A 64 -1.55 8.26 11.32
C SER A 64 -0.54 9.36 11.66
N SER A 65 -0.43 9.74 12.93
CA SER A 65 0.65 10.61 13.41
C SER A 65 2.03 9.96 13.30
N LEU A 66 2.09 8.62 13.16
CA LEU A 66 3.32 7.85 12.97
C LEU A 66 3.77 7.78 11.50
N GLY A 67 2.92 8.22 10.56
CA GLY A 67 3.18 8.14 9.13
C GLY A 67 2.33 7.09 8.40
N SER A 68 2.43 7.10 7.06
CA SER A 68 1.69 6.18 6.18
C SER A 68 2.53 4.96 5.81
N GLN A 69 1.95 4.03 5.03
CA GLN A 69 2.64 2.85 4.53
C GLN A 69 2.07 2.42 3.19
N VAL A 70 2.96 1.99 2.30
CA VAL A 70 2.64 1.17 1.12
C VAL A 70 3.46 -0.11 1.20
N TYR A 71 2.91 -1.21 0.69
CA TYR A 71 3.58 -2.50 0.60
C TYR A 71 3.76 -2.85 -0.87
N SER A 72 4.85 -3.51 -1.22
CA SER A 72 5.06 -4.01 -2.56
C SER A 72 5.49 -5.48 -2.59
N ARG A 73 5.16 -6.14 -3.70
CA ARG A 73 5.67 -7.47 -4.05
C ARG A 73 5.75 -7.57 -5.56
N SER A 74 6.76 -8.25 -6.07
CA SER A 74 6.99 -8.35 -7.51
C SER A 74 7.42 -9.74 -7.92
N ASP A 75 7.11 -10.08 -9.17
CA ASP A 75 7.55 -11.31 -9.83
C ASP A 75 7.38 -11.20 -11.35
N TRP A 76 7.97 -12.15 -12.08
CA TRP A 76 7.70 -12.35 -13.50
C TRP A 76 6.34 -13.03 -13.71
N TYR A 77 5.59 -12.55 -14.69
CA TYR A 77 4.35 -13.18 -15.14
C TYR A 77 4.16 -12.94 -16.63
N GLU A 78 4.10 -14.02 -17.42
CA GLU A 78 3.89 -13.97 -18.88
C GLU A 78 4.87 -13.00 -19.58
N ASP A 79 6.17 -13.19 -19.31
CA ASP A 79 7.30 -12.41 -19.83
C ASP A 79 7.25 -10.90 -19.53
N LYS A 80 6.55 -10.52 -18.46
CA LYS A 80 6.49 -9.14 -17.96
C LYS A 80 6.80 -9.14 -16.47
N TRP A 81 7.39 -8.06 -16.00
CA TRP A 81 7.63 -7.88 -14.57
C TRP A 81 6.45 -7.14 -13.93
N ALA A 82 5.77 -7.82 -13.01
CA ALA A 82 4.65 -7.25 -12.27
C ALA A 82 5.14 -6.71 -10.92
N ILE A 83 4.80 -5.46 -10.60
CA ILE A 83 5.02 -4.87 -9.28
C ILE A 83 3.65 -4.53 -8.69
N MET A 84 3.21 -5.35 -7.74
CA MET A 84 2.02 -5.08 -6.97
C MET A 84 2.34 -4.09 -5.86
N TYR A 85 1.57 -3.00 -5.77
CA TYR A 85 1.56 -2.07 -4.65
C TYR A 85 0.22 -2.16 -3.93
N THR A 86 0.23 -2.23 -2.61
CA THR A 86 -1.00 -2.30 -1.84
C THR A 86 -0.98 -1.39 -0.62
N TRP A 87 -2.15 -0.85 -0.30
CA TRP A 87 -2.38 0.05 0.81
C TRP A 87 -3.43 -0.54 1.72
N TYR A 88 -3.16 -0.48 3.02
CA TYR A 88 -4.12 -0.83 4.04
C TYR A 88 -4.86 0.41 4.54
N LEU A 89 -6.18 0.29 4.61
CA LEU A 89 -7.09 1.29 5.15
C LEU A 89 -7.76 0.68 6.39
N PRO A 90 -7.80 1.38 7.54
CA PRO A 90 -8.38 0.83 8.77
C PRO A 90 -9.84 0.37 8.64
N LYS A 91 -10.62 1.00 7.75
CA LYS A 91 -11.99 0.63 7.41
C LYS A 91 -12.34 0.99 5.97
N GLY A 92 -13.34 0.29 5.43
CA GLY A 92 -13.90 0.56 4.10
C GLY A 92 -14.97 1.64 4.08
N ARG A 93 -15.44 1.96 2.88
CA ARG A 93 -16.38 3.05 2.60
C ARG A 93 -17.77 2.82 3.21
N SER A 94 -18.30 3.82 3.92
CA SER A 94 -19.56 3.70 4.68
C SER A 94 -20.82 3.36 3.87
N THR A 95 -20.83 3.54 2.54
CA THR A 95 -22.04 3.30 1.73
C THR A 95 -22.00 2.02 0.90
N ARG A 96 -20.83 1.44 0.65
CA ARG A 96 -20.66 0.23 -0.18
C ARG A 96 -19.89 -0.89 0.51
N HIS A 97 -18.95 -0.54 1.39
CA HIS A 97 -18.02 -1.48 2.01
C HIS A 97 -17.87 -1.16 3.51
N GLN A 98 -18.98 -1.19 4.25
CA GLN A 98 -18.99 -1.04 5.71
C GLN A 98 -18.31 -2.26 6.37
N ARG A 99 -16.98 -2.28 6.32
CA ARG A 99 -16.17 -3.38 6.81
C ARG A 99 -14.99 -2.81 7.57
N ARG A 100 -14.63 -3.49 8.66
CA ARG A 100 -13.34 -3.30 9.32
C ARG A 100 -12.28 -3.89 8.42
N HIS A 101 -11.16 -3.17 8.27
CA HIS A 101 -10.09 -3.45 7.33
C HIS A 101 -10.54 -3.30 5.87
N PHE A 102 -9.67 -2.69 5.08
CA PHE A 102 -9.85 -2.57 3.65
C PHE A 102 -8.48 -2.48 3.00
N TRP A 103 -8.32 -3.12 1.85
CA TRP A 103 -7.08 -3.18 1.11
C TRP A 103 -7.37 -2.78 -0.33
N GLU A 104 -6.53 -1.89 -0.84
CA GLU A 104 -6.55 -1.47 -2.24
C GLU A 104 -5.20 -1.83 -2.85
N THR A 105 -5.21 -2.17 -4.14
CA THR A 105 -4.04 -2.67 -4.84
C THR A 105 -3.97 -2.07 -6.23
N ALA A 106 -2.76 -1.72 -6.67
CA ALA A 106 -2.45 -1.44 -8.06
C ALA A 106 -1.32 -2.36 -8.50
N VAL A 107 -1.31 -2.78 -9.76
CA VAL A 107 -0.19 -3.53 -10.35
C VAL A 107 0.41 -2.72 -11.48
N VAL A 108 1.70 -2.39 -11.37
CA VAL A 108 2.47 -1.78 -12.46
C VAL A 108 3.20 -2.88 -13.21
N TRP A 109 3.00 -2.94 -14.52
CA TRP A 109 3.64 -3.90 -15.40
C TRP A 109 4.77 -3.20 -16.16
N ILE A 110 6.00 -3.73 -16.06
CA ILE A 110 7.16 -3.24 -16.81
C ILE A 110 7.77 -4.37 -17.65
N ASP A 111 8.64 -3.99 -18.59
CA ASP A 111 9.39 -4.93 -19.43
C ASP A 111 10.42 -5.73 -18.63
N ASP A 112 11.36 -5.07 -17.93
CA ASP A 112 12.42 -5.73 -17.19
C ASP A 112 12.94 -4.84 -16.04
N PRO A 113 12.98 -5.32 -14.78
CA PRO A 113 13.43 -4.54 -13.62
C PRO A 113 14.94 -4.24 -13.61
N ALA A 114 15.76 -4.98 -14.35
CA ALA A 114 17.21 -4.79 -14.42
C ALA A 114 17.65 -3.68 -15.39
N LEU A 115 16.74 -3.19 -16.23
CA LEU A 115 17.04 -2.10 -17.15
C LEU A 115 17.12 -0.76 -16.42
N ALA A 116 18.17 0.02 -16.71
CA ALA A 116 18.27 1.39 -16.22
C ALA A 116 17.03 2.23 -16.59
N ASN A 117 16.44 1.97 -17.77
CA ASN A 117 15.26 2.62 -18.32
C ASN A 117 14.17 1.60 -18.70
N SER A 118 13.62 0.87 -17.72
CA SER A 118 12.44 0.03 -17.95
C SER A 118 11.24 0.84 -18.45
N THR A 119 10.42 0.21 -19.28
CA THR A 119 9.20 0.78 -19.86
C THR A 119 7.97 0.28 -19.13
N ILE A 120 7.04 1.17 -18.78
CA ILE A 120 5.72 0.77 -18.26
C ILE A 120 4.89 0.24 -19.44
N LEU A 121 4.46 -1.02 -19.32
CA LEU A 121 3.62 -1.72 -20.29
C LEU A 121 2.13 -1.58 -19.97
N GLY A 122 1.78 -1.38 -18.69
CA GLY A 122 0.39 -1.22 -18.26
C GLY A 122 0.26 -1.03 -16.75
N VAL A 123 -0.96 -0.70 -16.33
CA VAL A 123 -1.34 -0.59 -14.92
C VAL A 123 -2.71 -1.24 -14.72
N SER A 124 -2.91 -1.93 -13.60
CA SER A 124 -4.18 -2.53 -13.18
C SER A 124 -4.61 -1.99 -11.82
#